data_AF-A0AAE9RZI8-F1
#
_entry.id   AF-A0AAE9RZI8-F1
#
_cell.length_a   1.000
_cell.length_b   1.000
_cell.length_c   1.000
_cell.angle_alpha   90.00
_cell.angle_beta   90.00
_cell.angle_gamma   90.00
#
_symmetry.space_group_name_H-M   'P 1'
#
loop_
_entity.id
_entity.type
_entity.pdbx_description
1 polymer ?
#
loop_
_entity_poly.entity_id
_entity_poly.type
_entity_poly.pdbx_seq_one_letter_code
_entity_poly.pdbx_strand_id
1 'polypeptide(L)'
;MGMNVGSNDDDDVLLDVNMTPLIDVMLVLIIMFIITIPIPNNAININLPNGAPPPQSNEKPPEIINLKLDAQGKIFWNGQPVENQQALENLFMTVSKKSEQDQIKLQPDRMTEYKQVAMVMAMAQRLNITKIGIESNASL
;
A
#
# COMPACT_ATOMS: atom_id res chain seq x y z
N MET A 1 10.95 86.18 -4.92
CA MET A 1 9.87 85.94 -3.95
C MET A 1 8.99 84.84 -4.50
N GLY A 2 9.13 83.63 -3.95
CA GLY A 2 8.25 82.52 -4.25
C GLY A 2 7.11 82.50 -3.23
N MET A 3 5.92 82.18 -3.69
CA MET A 3 4.85 81.66 -2.85
C MET A 3 4.17 80.51 -3.59
N ASN A 4 4.31 79.36 -2.96
CA ASN A 4 3.76 78.05 -3.25
C ASN A 4 2.23 78.08 -3.04
N VAL A 5 1.47 77.45 -3.92
CA VAL A 5 0.01 77.31 -3.83
C VAL A 5 -0.39 75.84 -3.97
N GLY A 6 -1.07 75.34 -2.94
CA GLY A 6 -1.93 74.15 -3.00
C GLY A 6 -1.20 72.82 -2.79
N SER A 7 -0.98 72.43 -1.54
CA SER A 7 -0.91 71.02 -1.16
C SER A 7 -2.31 70.42 -1.28
N ASN A 8 -2.47 69.38 -2.11
CA ASN A 8 -3.65 68.53 -2.15
C ASN A 8 -3.80 67.79 -0.80
N ASP A 9 -4.81 68.15 -0.02
CA ASP A 9 -5.26 67.42 1.18
C ASP A 9 -6.29 66.32 0.79
N ASP A 10 -5.98 65.50 -0.23
CA ASP A 10 -6.89 64.47 -0.75
C ASP A 10 -6.39 63.02 -0.54
N ASP A 11 -5.36 62.80 0.28
CA ASP A 11 -4.75 61.46 0.47
C ASP A 11 -4.89 60.89 1.89
N ASP A 12 -5.71 61.49 2.77
CA ASP A 12 -5.85 61.04 4.17
C ASP A 12 -7.28 60.67 4.59
N VAL A 13 -8.09 60.20 3.63
CA VAL A 13 -9.24 59.34 3.94
C VAL A 13 -8.81 57.90 3.70
N LEU A 14 -7.82 57.47 4.48
CA LEU A 14 -7.55 56.05 4.67
C LEU A 14 -8.83 55.43 5.24
N LEU A 15 -9.59 54.78 4.36
CA LEU A 15 -10.77 54.00 4.69
C LEU A 15 -10.38 53.02 5.81
N ASP A 16 -10.77 53.34 7.05
CA ASP A 16 -10.66 52.43 8.17
C ASP A 16 -11.60 51.25 7.90
N VAL A 17 -11.07 50.24 7.21
CA VAL A 17 -11.81 49.03 6.91
C VAL A 17 -12.02 48.32 8.24
N ASN A 18 -13.27 48.27 8.71
CA ASN A 18 -13.64 47.53 9.91
C ASN A 18 -13.16 46.07 9.78
N MET A 19 -12.05 45.75 10.45
CA MET A 19 -11.47 44.40 10.44
C MET A 19 -12.27 43.43 11.30
N THR A 20 -13.05 43.93 12.26
CA THR A 20 -13.83 43.11 13.21
C THR A 20 -14.87 42.23 12.52
N PRO A 21 -15.71 42.72 11.58
CA PRO A 21 -16.56 41.84 10.78
C PRO A 21 -15.79 40.90 9.84
N LEU A 22 -14.65 41.33 9.30
CA LEU A 22 -13.86 40.51 8.38
C LEU A 22 -13.24 39.30 9.08
N ILE A 23 -12.72 39.50 10.30
CA ILE A 23 -12.15 38.43 11.12
C ILE A 23 -13.22 37.38 11.47
N ASP A 24 -14.45 37.79 11.76
CA ASP A 24 -15.56 36.88 12.07
C ASP A 24 -15.90 35.98 10.88
N VAL A 25 -16.03 36.56 9.68
CA VAL A 25 -16.26 35.80 8.43
C VAL A 25 -15.12 34.83 8.16
N MET A 26 -13.87 35.25 8.37
CA MET A 26 -12.70 34.37 8.18
C MET A 26 -12.68 33.23 9.20
N LEU A 27 -13.00 33.50 10.46
CA LEU A 27 -13.04 32.49 11.52
C LEU A 27 -14.15 31.47 11.28
N VAL A 28 -15.33 31.91 10.82
CA VAL A 28 -16.42 31.02 10.40
C VAL A 28 -15.96 30.08 9.28
N LEU A 29 -15.26 30.59 8.27
CA LEU A 29 -14.73 29.74 7.18
C LEU A 29 -13.72 28.71 7.67
N ILE A 30 -12.83 29.08 8.59
CA ILE A 30 -11.86 28.16 9.20
C ILE A 30 -12.56 27.05 9.97
N ILE A 31 -13.55 27.39 10.80
CA ILE A 31 -14.34 26.40 11.56
C ILE A 31 -15.07 25.46 10.60
N MET A 32 -15.67 26.00 9.54
CA MET A 32 -16.34 25.19 8.51
C MET A 32 -15.37 24.20 7.85
N PHE A 33 -14.16 24.63 7.48
CA PHE A 33 -13.14 23.71 6.95
C PHE A 33 -12.75 22.61 7.95
N ILE A 34 -12.57 22.96 9.22
CA ILE A 34 -12.20 21.99 10.27
C ILE A 34 -13.27 20.92 10.47
N ILE A 35 -14.56 21.31 10.52
CA ILE A 35 -15.66 20.36 10.81
C ILE A 35 -16.05 19.49 9.61
N THR A 36 -15.63 19.86 8.39
CA THR A 36 -16.00 19.13 7.17
C THR A 36 -15.28 17.79 6.99
N ILE A 37 -14.24 17.49 7.77
CA ILE A 37 -13.54 16.21 7.68
C ILE A 37 -14.44 15.11 8.28
N PRO A 38 -14.91 14.13 7.48
CA PRO A 38 -15.71 13.04 8.00
C PRO A 38 -14.84 12.13 8.86
N ILE A 39 -15.39 11.65 9.98
CA ILE A 39 -14.73 10.63 10.79
C ILE A 39 -14.66 9.34 9.94
N PRO A 40 -13.48 8.78 9.66
CA PRO A 40 -13.36 7.52 8.95
C PRO A 40 -13.86 6.38 9.85
N ASN A 41 -15.10 5.95 9.63
CA ASN A 41 -15.68 4.79 10.30
C ASN A 41 -15.21 3.50 9.61
N ASN A 42 -14.06 2.97 10.01
CA ASN A 42 -13.69 1.58 9.70
C ASN A 42 -14.43 0.64 10.67
N ALA A 43 -15.75 0.55 10.52
CA ALA A 43 -16.54 -0.46 11.21
C ALA A 43 -16.27 -1.83 10.58
N ILE A 44 -15.29 -2.56 11.12
CA ILE A 44 -15.11 -3.98 10.83
C ILE A 44 -16.31 -4.67 11.47
N ASN A 45 -17.34 -4.96 10.68
CA ASN A 45 -18.44 -5.83 11.08
C ASN A 45 -17.87 -7.25 11.31
N ILE A 46 -17.44 -7.53 12.55
CA ILE A 46 -17.15 -8.90 12.97
C ILE A 46 -18.51 -9.56 13.19
N ASN A 47 -19.00 -10.22 12.15
CA ASN A 47 -20.05 -11.21 12.29
C ASN A 47 -19.47 -12.36 13.11
N LEU A 48 -19.82 -12.45 14.39
CA LEU A 48 -19.61 -13.69 15.14
C LEU A 48 -20.49 -14.76 14.48
N PRO A 49 -19.91 -15.85 13.92
CA PRO A 49 -20.71 -16.91 13.34
C PRO A 49 -21.42 -17.66 14.49
N ASN A 50 -22.67 -17.28 14.75
CA ASN A 50 -23.60 -18.08 15.55
C ASN A 50 -24.17 -19.18 14.66
N GLY A 51 -23.31 -20.13 14.29
CA GLY A 51 -23.68 -21.33 13.56
C GLY A 51 -22.77 -22.42 14.04
N ALA A 52 -23.31 -23.64 14.20
CA ALA A 52 -22.53 -24.84 14.50
C ALA A 52 -21.22 -24.84 13.70
N PRO A 53 -20.10 -25.34 14.27
CA PRO A 53 -18.82 -25.32 13.60
C PRO A 53 -19.02 -25.79 12.15
N PRO A 54 -18.52 -25.04 11.14
CA PRO A 54 -18.63 -25.49 9.77
C PRO A 54 -18.13 -26.94 9.73
N PRO A 55 -18.76 -27.83 8.93
CA PRO A 55 -18.24 -29.18 8.75
C PRO A 55 -16.76 -29.03 8.49
N GLN A 56 -15.92 -29.69 9.31
CA GLN A 56 -14.47 -29.55 9.24
C GLN A 56 -14.10 -29.59 7.76
N SER A 57 -13.75 -28.43 7.19
CA SER A 57 -13.25 -28.44 5.84
C SER A 57 -11.97 -29.25 5.96
N ASN A 58 -11.95 -30.42 5.34
CA ASN A 58 -10.73 -31.21 5.21
C ASN A 58 -9.68 -30.47 4.35
N GLU A 59 -9.99 -29.26 3.87
CA GLU A 59 -9.04 -28.35 3.28
C GLU A 59 -8.11 -27.83 4.37
N LYS A 60 -6.86 -28.31 4.32
CA LYS A 60 -5.78 -27.77 5.15
C LYS A 60 -5.73 -26.25 4.97
N PRO A 61 -5.51 -25.49 6.06
CA PRO A 61 -5.26 -24.06 5.94
C PRO A 61 -4.05 -23.81 5.02
N PRO A 62 -4.04 -22.68 4.28
CA PRO A 62 -2.97 -22.37 3.33
C PRO A 62 -1.62 -22.31 4.04
N GLU A 63 -0.65 -23.02 3.49
CA GLU A 63 0.70 -23.09 4.07
C GLU A 63 1.55 -21.92 3.58
N ILE A 64 2.61 -21.59 4.33
CA ILE A 64 3.59 -20.59 3.91
C ILE A 64 4.72 -21.31 3.19
N ILE A 65 4.99 -20.89 1.95
CA ILE A 65 6.04 -21.44 1.10
C ILE A 65 7.17 -20.42 1.00
N ASN A 66 8.36 -20.80 1.47
CA ASN A 66 9.57 -19.98 1.34
C ASN A 66 10.25 -20.32 0.02
N LEU A 67 10.23 -19.37 -0.91
CA LEU A 67 10.88 -19.47 -2.21
C LEU A 67 12.13 -18.59 -2.19
N LYS A 68 13.30 -19.23 -2.01
CA LYS A 68 14.58 -18.52 -1.94
C LYS A 68 15.27 -18.52 -3.29
N LEU A 69 15.80 -17.38 -3.69
CA LEU A 69 16.67 -17.23 -4.86
C LEU A 69 18.10 -16.96 -4.36
N ASP A 70 19.09 -17.72 -4.81
CA ASP A 70 20.50 -17.44 -4.46
C ASP A 70 21.17 -16.47 -5.47
N ALA A 71 22.40 -16.08 -5.17
CA ALA A 71 23.21 -15.20 -6.01
C ALA A 71 23.53 -15.79 -7.40
N GLN A 72 23.51 -17.12 -7.55
CA GLN A 72 23.74 -17.83 -8.81
C GLN A 72 22.43 -18.08 -9.59
N GLY A 73 21.28 -17.74 -9.02
CA GLY A 73 19.97 -17.99 -9.59
C GLY A 73 19.39 -19.36 -9.37
N LYS A 74 19.92 -20.11 -8.41
CA LYS A 74 19.27 -21.34 -7.98
C LYS A 74 18.06 -20.99 -7.11
N ILE A 75 17.00 -21.75 -7.34
CA ILE A 75 15.71 -21.59 -6.70
C ILE A 75 15.58 -22.69 -5.67
N PHE A 76 15.18 -22.34 -4.45
CA PHE A 76 14.93 -23.28 -3.38
C PHE A 76 13.48 -23.14 -2.92
N TRP A 77 12.77 -24.26 -2.90
CA TRP A 77 11.39 -24.37 -2.44
C TRP A 77 11.36 -25.00 -1.05
N ASN A 78 11.02 -24.23 -0.02
CA ASN A 78 11.07 -24.68 1.38
C ASN A 78 12.43 -25.29 1.76
N GLY A 79 13.51 -24.74 1.20
CA GLY A 79 14.89 -25.21 1.41
C GLY A 79 15.32 -26.37 0.51
N GLN A 80 14.42 -26.95 -0.29
CA GLN A 80 14.75 -27.98 -1.28
C GLN A 80 15.17 -27.32 -2.59
N PRO A 81 16.32 -27.70 -3.19
CA PRO A 81 16.74 -27.16 -4.48
C PRO A 81 15.76 -27.58 -5.58
N VAL A 82 15.37 -26.61 -6.41
CA VAL A 82 14.56 -26.86 -7.60
C VAL A 82 15.50 -26.99 -8.79
N GLU A 83 15.55 -28.18 -9.39
CA GLU A 83 16.55 -28.52 -10.41
C GLU A 83 16.39 -27.74 -11.72
N ASN A 84 15.15 -27.44 -12.11
CA ASN A 84 14.84 -26.80 -13.38
C ASN A 84 13.55 -25.97 -13.33
N GLN A 85 13.34 -25.14 -14.34
CA GLN A 85 12.15 -24.28 -14.44
C GLN A 85 10.85 -25.07 -14.55
N GLN A 86 10.89 -26.27 -15.15
CA GLN A 86 9.72 -27.15 -15.27
C GLN A 86 9.27 -27.68 -13.90
N ALA A 87 10.21 -28.02 -13.02
CA ALA A 87 9.90 -28.40 -11.64
C ALA A 87 9.27 -27.24 -10.87
N LEU A 88 9.78 -26.02 -11.04
CA LEU A 88 9.16 -24.83 -10.46
C LEU A 88 7.74 -24.63 -10.97
N GLU A 89 7.54 -24.78 -12.28
CA GLU A 89 6.23 -24.64 -12.91
C GLU A 89 5.22 -25.64 -12.36
N ASN A 90 5.63 -26.91 -12.17
CA ASN A 90 4.80 -27.95 -11.56
C ASN A 90 4.41 -27.63 -10.11
N LEU A 91 5.33 -27.07 -9.33
CA LEU A 91 5.07 -26.65 -7.96
C LEU A 91 4.04 -25.52 -7.93
N PHE A 92 4.21 -24.50 -8.77
CA PHE A 92 3.23 -23.43 -8.90
C PHE A 92 1.87 -23.91 -9.42
N MET A 93 1.82 -24.85 -10.37
CA MET A 93 0.56 -25.47 -10.79
C MET A 93 -0.14 -26.21 -9.67
N THR A 94 0.61 -26.80 -8.74
CA THR A 94 0.02 -27.47 -7.57
C THR A 94 -0.59 -26.46 -6.62
N VAL A 95 0.07 -25.31 -6.41
CA VAL A 95 -0.45 -24.21 -5.60
C VAL A 95 -1.66 -23.56 -6.25
N SER A 96 -1.64 -23.33 -7.58
CA SER A 96 -2.73 -22.64 -8.29
C SER A 96 -4.02 -23.43 -8.35
N LYS A 97 -3.95 -24.77 -8.27
CA LYS A 97 -5.12 -25.67 -8.21
C LYS A 97 -5.81 -25.72 -6.85
N LYS A 98 -5.18 -25.22 -5.78
CA LYS A 98 -5.81 -25.17 -4.45
C LYS A 98 -6.89 -24.09 -4.44
N SER A 99 -8.06 -24.43 -3.89
CA SER A 99 -9.17 -23.49 -3.66
C SER A 99 -8.69 -22.29 -2.85
N GLU A 100 -7.92 -22.56 -1.79
CA GLU A 100 -7.17 -21.57 -1.05
C GLU A 100 -5.67 -21.72 -1.31
N GLN A 101 -5.10 -20.79 -2.10
CA GLN A 101 -3.68 -20.84 -2.45
C GLN A 101 -2.79 -20.66 -1.22
N ASP A 102 -1.65 -21.37 -1.24
CA ASP A 102 -0.56 -21.18 -0.28
C ASP A 102 0.08 -19.79 -0.48
N GLN A 103 0.58 -19.22 0.60
CA GLN A 103 1.27 -17.93 0.55
C GLN A 103 2.75 -18.14 0.20
N ILE A 104 3.16 -17.69 -0.98
CA ILE A 104 4.55 -17.77 -1.44
C ILE A 104 5.31 -16.52 -1.03
N LYS A 105 6.40 -16.71 -0.29
CA LYS A 105 7.34 -15.66 0.12
C LYS A 105 8.60 -15.78 -0.72
N LEU A 106 8.76 -14.87 -1.67
CA LEU A 106 9.95 -14.77 -2.50
C LEU A 106 11.05 -14.01 -1.74
N GLN A 107 12.13 -14.71 -1.44
CA GLN A 107 13.30 -14.20 -0.73
C GLN A 107 14.52 -14.21 -1.67
N PRO A 108 14.74 -13.13 -2.44
CA PRO A 108 15.94 -13.02 -3.27
C PRO A 108 17.18 -12.76 -2.39
N ASP A 109 18.31 -13.32 -2.78
CA ASP A 109 19.62 -12.93 -2.25
C ASP A 109 19.97 -11.51 -2.73
N ARG A 110 20.81 -10.81 -1.96
CA ARG A 110 21.23 -9.44 -2.28
C ARG A 110 21.96 -9.36 -3.62
N MET A 111 22.64 -10.44 -4.00
CA MET A 111 23.43 -10.51 -5.23
C MET A 111 22.65 -11.12 -6.39
N THR A 112 21.38 -11.49 -6.20
CA THR A 112 20.58 -12.08 -7.28
C THR A 112 20.24 -11.05 -8.35
N GLU A 113 20.39 -11.43 -9.62
CA GLU A 113 20.03 -10.57 -10.75
C GLU A 113 18.52 -10.31 -10.80
N TYR A 114 18.15 -9.05 -11.01
CA TYR A 114 16.74 -8.65 -11.17
C TYR A 114 15.99 -9.47 -12.22
N LYS A 115 16.66 -9.84 -13.31
CA LYS A 115 16.10 -10.67 -14.39
C LYS A 115 15.53 -12.00 -13.86
N GLN A 116 16.20 -12.63 -12.90
CA GLN A 116 15.79 -13.92 -12.36
C GLN A 116 14.59 -13.77 -11.43
N VAL A 117 14.57 -12.73 -10.61
CA VAL A 117 13.41 -12.37 -9.77
C VAL A 117 12.20 -12.07 -10.65
N ALA A 118 12.37 -11.24 -11.68
CA ALA A 118 11.31 -10.90 -12.63
C ALA A 118 10.78 -12.13 -13.37
N MET A 119 11.67 -13.08 -13.72
CA MET A 119 11.27 -14.33 -14.35
C MET A 119 10.37 -15.17 -13.45
N VAL A 120 10.72 -15.33 -12.17
CA VAL A 120 9.90 -16.08 -11.21
C VAL A 120 8.55 -15.41 -11.00
N MET A 121 8.53 -14.08 -10.87
CA MET A 121 7.29 -13.31 -10.73
C MET A 121 6.39 -13.44 -11.96
N ALA A 122 6.97 -13.36 -13.17
CA ALA A 122 6.23 -13.55 -14.42
C ALA A 122 5.64 -14.96 -14.54
N MET A 123 6.40 -15.99 -14.11
CA MET A 123 5.92 -17.37 -14.10
C MET A 123 4.75 -17.55 -13.11
N ALA A 124 4.88 -17.00 -11.90
CA ALA A 124 3.82 -17.02 -10.90
C ALA A 124 2.54 -16.34 -11.39
N GLN A 125 2.67 -15.16 -12.01
CA GLN A 125 1.54 -14.43 -12.62
C GLN A 125 0.88 -15.24 -13.74
N ARG A 126 1.67 -15.85 -14.64
CA ARG A 126 1.15 -16.70 -15.73
C ARG A 126 0.32 -17.87 -15.22
N LEU A 127 0.66 -18.39 -14.06
CA LEU A 127 -0.02 -19.54 -13.43
C LEU A 127 -1.14 -19.12 -12.46
N ASN A 128 -1.55 -17.84 -12.47
CA ASN A 128 -2.58 -17.29 -11.59
C ASN A 128 -2.29 -17.48 -10.10
N ILE A 129 -1.01 -17.44 -9.69
CA ILE A 129 -0.63 -17.34 -8.28
C ILE A 129 -0.96 -15.92 -7.80
N THR A 130 -1.92 -15.79 -6.90
CA THR A 130 -2.38 -14.49 -6.38
C THR A 130 -1.74 -14.13 -5.04
N LYS A 131 -1.33 -15.13 -4.27
CA LYS A 131 -0.73 -14.97 -2.93
C LYS A 131 0.81 -15.08 -2.97
N ILE A 132 1.47 -14.22 -3.75
CA ILE A 132 2.94 -14.11 -3.76
C ILE A 132 3.39 -12.75 -3.23
N GLY A 133 4.35 -12.74 -2.30
CA GLY A 133 4.94 -11.54 -1.72
C GLY A 133 6.47 -11.60 -1.76
N ILE A 134 7.11 -10.47 -2.02
CA ILE A 134 8.57 -10.34 -1.97
C ILE A 134 8.95 -9.93 -0.55
N GLU A 135 9.74 -10.75 0.13
CA GLU A 135 10.36 -10.39 1.41
C GLU A 135 11.80 -9.96 1.13
N SER A 136 12.03 -8.64 1.12
CA SER A 136 13.39 -8.14 1.12
C SER A 136 14.01 -8.43 2.50
N ASN A 137 15.03 -9.28 2.53
CA ASN A 137 16.06 -9.21 3.56
C ASN A 137 16.72 -7.83 3.42
N ALA A 138 16.13 -6.82 4.06
CA ALA A 138 16.77 -5.57 4.39
C ALA A 138 17.16 -5.67 5.87
N SER A 139 18.06 -6.60 6.19
CA SER A 139 18.77 -6.54 7.46
C SER A 139 19.74 -5.35 7.36
N LEU A 140 19.29 -4.20 7.90
CA LEU A 140 20.14 -3.07 8.27
C LEU A 140 21.17 -3.50 9.33
#